data_AF-A0A8J2W4R3-F1
#
_entry.id   AF-A0A8J2W4R3-F1
#
_cell.length_a   1.000
_cell.length_b   1.000
_cell.length_c   1.000
_cell.angle_alpha   90.00
_cell.angle_beta   90.00
_cell.angle_gamma   90.00
#
_symmetry.space_group_name_H-M   'P 1'
#
loop_
_entity.id
_entity.type
_entity.pdbx_description
1 polymer ?
#
loop_
_entity_poly.entity_id
_entity_poly.type
_entity_poly.pdbx_seq_one_letter_code
_entity_poly.pdbx_strand_id
1 'polypeptide(L)'
;MSDQLPNRWLKCPRLSNKPISDKFVAFKTPLDSKFNHNVPEMYRFTPSMVFDYVKKYKRRLGLWIDLTNTSRFYDRAEVEQRGCIYKKLSCRGHGETPSVQQTKQFINVVSDFIEQNPNDLIGVHCTHGFNRTGFLLCAYMIMQEDCGVDFAILYFARERPPGIYKQDYIDELIKRFDNDFSMEAPMKPDWCDEEQIDYDDDDREGSSHSQSNSSKRRYMMLIEDEDAVYMIDRDNCIFQVENLKFPHNAKPRHLRNTLLDGEMVIDKVDGREKPRYLVYDIIRFEDINVGKDHFYPVRLLCIEKEIVNPRNRAIVSGHIRKELEPFSVIIKRFWDVRMAHSLLEEKFIRTLHHEPDGLIFQPSELPYTGGPCEHILKWKPSELNSIDFKLVIEKESGEGIVTKTQGNLYVGGSNIRFGCLPYNKTIKDLNNKIIECKLYNGQWVFMRERTDKSFPNSYTTAMAVKESILNPVTKEYLLDYIKYKSYGQSDRHQSKRPRLE
;
A
#
# COMPACT_ATOMS: atom_id res chain seq x y z
N MET A 1 14.02 -10.57 -44.23
CA MET A 1 13.57 -10.74 -42.83
C MET A 1 12.09 -10.42 -42.79
N SER A 2 11.26 -11.10 -41.99
CA SER A 2 9.82 -10.80 -42.03
C SER A 2 9.53 -9.40 -41.47
N ASP A 3 8.78 -8.60 -42.24
CA ASP A 3 8.26 -7.28 -41.84
C ASP A 3 6.99 -7.42 -40.99
N GLN A 4 6.81 -8.59 -40.38
CA GLN A 4 5.68 -8.91 -39.52
C GLN A 4 5.81 -8.16 -38.20
N LEU A 5 4.77 -7.41 -37.83
CA LEU A 5 4.73 -6.70 -36.55
C LEU A 5 4.78 -7.68 -35.38
N PRO A 6 5.36 -7.28 -34.22
CA PRO A 6 5.18 -8.06 -33.01
C PRO A 6 3.69 -8.13 -32.66
N ASN A 7 3.22 -9.32 -32.28
CA ASN A 7 1.83 -9.51 -31.86
C ASN A 7 1.46 -8.51 -30.76
N ARG A 8 0.27 -7.90 -30.85
CA ARG A 8 -0.27 -6.96 -29.84
C ARG A 8 0.57 -5.68 -29.66
N TRP A 9 1.39 -5.32 -30.65
CA TRP A 9 2.26 -4.14 -30.57
C TRP A 9 1.55 -2.83 -30.93
N LEU A 10 0.57 -2.87 -31.84
CA LEU A 10 -0.01 -1.68 -32.46
C LEU A 10 -0.65 -0.74 -31.43
N LYS A 11 -1.62 -1.25 -30.67
CA LYS A 11 -2.36 -0.52 -29.62
C LYS A 11 -1.61 -0.44 -28.28
N CYS A 12 -0.47 -1.13 -28.14
CA CYS A 12 0.36 -1.08 -26.93
C CYS A 12 0.92 0.34 -26.72
N PRO A 13 0.79 0.93 -25.51
CA PRO A 13 1.31 2.27 -25.22
C PRO A 13 2.81 2.41 -25.46
N ARG A 14 3.25 3.59 -25.94
CA ARG A 14 4.64 3.80 -26.37
C ARG A 14 5.66 3.80 -25.22
N LEU A 15 5.47 4.67 -24.23
CA LEU A 15 6.44 5.01 -23.17
C LEU A 15 5.78 4.99 -21.78
N SER A 16 6.58 4.94 -20.72
CA SER A 16 6.13 5.27 -19.37
C SER A 16 5.66 6.74 -19.31
N ASN A 17 4.77 7.03 -18.37
CA ASN A 17 4.21 8.35 -18.12
C ASN A 17 5.32 9.33 -17.74
N LYS A 18 6.23 8.92 -16.85
CA LYS A 18 7.42 9.66 -16.43
C LYS A 18 8.64 8.74 -16.32
N PRO A 19 9.86 9.30 -16.15
CA PRO A 19 11.02 8.55 -15.73
C PRO A 19 10.78 7.82 -14.40
N ILE A 20 10.96 6.51 -14.42
CA ILE A 20 10.79 5.60 -13.28
C ILE A 20 12.03 5.71 -12.40
N SER A 21 11.82 5.93 -11.10
CA SER A 21 12.85 6.28 -10.11
C SER A 21 13.81 7.41 -10.52
N ASP A 22 13.30 8.35 -11.33
CA ASP A 22 14.08 9.45 -11.92
C ASP A 22 15.33 8.97 -12.71
N LYS A 23 15.31 7.73 -13.21
CA LYS A 23 16.45 7.09 -13.90
C LYS A 23 16.05 6.41 -15.19
N PHE A 24 14.90 5.73 -15.21
CA PHE A 24 14.56 4.82 -16.29
C PHE A 24 13.40 5.32 -17.14
N VAL A 25 13.50 5.16 -18.45
CA VAL A 25 12.38 5.30 -19.37
C VAL A 25 12.02 3.91 -19.87
N ALA A 26 10.84 3.41 -19.48
CA ALA A 26 10.35 2.12 -19.95
C ALA A 26 9.51 2.32 -21.22
N PHE A 27 9.71 1.50 -22.26
CA PHE A 27 8.97 1.63 -23.52
C PHE A 27 8.78 0.29 -24.24
N LYS A 28 7.85 0.24 -25.19
CA LYS A 28 7.71 -0.89 -26.13
C LYS A 28 8.85 -0.86 -27.16
N THR A 29 9.16 -1.96 -27.84
CA THR A 29 10.21 -1.91 -28.87
C THR A 29 9.85 -0.88 -29.95
N PRO A 30 10.72 0.06 -30.33
CA PRO A 30 10.47 0.91 -31.49
C PRO A 30 10.60 0.09 -32.78
N LEU A 31 10.04 0.61 -33.86
CA LEU A 31 10.13 0.06 -35.21
C LEU A 31 10.73 1.11 -36.14
N ASP A 32 11.67 0.69 -37.00
CA ASP A 32 12.24 1.55 -38.03
C ASP A 32 11.30 1.68 -39.25
N SER A 33 11.73 2.48 -40.23
CA SER A 33 10.90 2.87 -41.37
C SER A 33 10.43 1.70 -42.24
N LYS A 34 11.08 0.52 -42.19
CA LYS A 34 10.66 -0.64 -42.98
C LYS A 34 9.29 -1.16 -42.57
N PHE A 35 8.85 -0.91 -41.34
CA PHE A 35 7.51 -1.30 -40.87
C PHE A 35 6.42 -0.27 -41.20
N ASN A 36 6.76 0.91 -41.74
CA ASN A 36 5.80 2.01 -41.93
C ASN A 36 4.63 1.68 -42.85
N HIS A 37 4.79 0.73 -43.77
CA HIS A 37 3.74 0.26 -44.67
C HIS A 37 2.67 -0.58 -43.96
N ASN A 38 3.02 -1.22 -42.84
CA ASN A 38 2.13 -2.04 -42.02
C ASN A 38 1.61 -1.31 -40.77
N VAL A 39 2.08 -0.09 -40.49
CA VAL A 39 1.77 0.67 -39.28
C VAL A 39 1.17 2.04 -39.64
N PRO A 40 -0.13 2.26 -39.35
CA PRO A 40 -0.75 3.57 -39.49
C PRO A 40 0.03 4.65 -38.74
N GLU A 41 0.10 5.85 -39.31
CA GLU A 41 0.94 6.94 -38.82
C GLU A 41 0.74 7.24 -37.33
N MET A 42 -0.53 7.26 -36.88
CA MET A 42 -0.89 7.50 -35.48
C MET A 42 -0.29 6.49 -34.49
N TYR A 43 0.07 5.28 -34.93
CA TYR A 43 0.64 4.20 -34.10
C TYR A 43 2.15 4.02 -34.27
N ARG A 44 2.79 4.75 -35.21
CA ARG A 44 4.24 4.65 -35.45
C ARG A 44 5.04 5.01 -34.19
N PHE A 45 6.13 4.30 -33.94
CA PHE A 45 6.99 4.55 -32.79
C PHE A 45 8.43 4.22 -33.14
N THR A 46 9.24 5.24 -33.39
CA THR A 46 10.64 5.11 -33.85
C THR A 46 11.62 5.37 -32.71
N PRO A 47 12.90 4.97 -32.83
CA PRO A 47 13.91 5.28 -31.82
C PRO A 47 14.02 6.79 -31.54
N SER A 48 13.93 7.64 -32.58
CA SER A 48 13.93 9.09 -32.42
C SER A 48 12.89 9.60 -31.42
N MET A 49 11.69 9.02 -31.39
CA MET A 49 10.62 9.46 -30.48
C MET A 49 10.97 9.24 -29.01
N VAL A 50 11.83 8.26 -28.68
CA VAL A 50 12.33 8.04 -27.31
C VAL A 50 13.28 9.16 -26.91
N PHE A 51 14.20 9.55 -27.80
CA PHE A 51 15.10 10.68 -27.56
C PHE A 51 14.33 12.00 -27.41
N ASP A 52 13.32 12.23 -28.24
CA ASP A 52 12.50 13.45 -28.16
C ASP A 52 11.66 13.51 -26.89
N TYR A 53 11.21 12.36 -26.37
CA TYR A 53 10.58 12.27 -25.06
C TYR A 53 11.55 12.67 -23.94
N VAL A 54 12.79 12.15 -23.96
CA VAL A 54 13.82 12.44 -22.95
C VAL A 54 14.22 13.92 -22.94
N LYS A 55 14.30 14.57 -24.11
CA LYS A 55 14.60 16.01 -24.21
C LYS A 55 13.64 16.89 -23.41
N LYS A 56 12.37 16.47 -23.23
CA LYS A 56 11.37 17.22 -22.43
C LYS A 56 11.80 17.39 -20.96
N TYR A 57 12.62 16.49 -20.45
CA TYR A 57 13.14 16.51 -19.08
C TYR A 57 14.46 17.27 -18.96
N LYS A 58 14.96 17.89 -20.05
CA LYS A 58 16.27 18.57 -20.10
C LYS A 58 17.43 17.65 -19.68
N ARG A 59 17.30 16.34 -19.95
CA ARG A 59 18.31 15.31 -19.68
C ARG A 59 18.69 14.59 -20.97
N ARG A 60 19.82 13.89 -20.97
CA ARG A 60 20.28 13.03 -22.09
C ARG A 60 19.86 11.59 -21.85
N LEU A 61 19.59 10.84 -22.91
CA LEU A 61 19.48 9.38 -22.88
C LEU A 61 20.87 8.81 -23.15
N GLY A 62 21.53 8.26 -22.12
CA GLY A 62 22.93 7.84 -22.23
C GLY A 62 23.14 6.33 -22.33
N LEU A 63 22.16 5.53 -21.91
CA LEU A 63 22.18 4.07 -22.02
C LEU A 63 20.85 3.54 -22.57
N TRP A 64 20.91 2.58 -23.49
CA TRP A 64 19.79 1.91 -24.11
C TRP A 64 19.91 0.39 -23.91
N ILE A 65 18.98 -0.20 -23.17
CA ILE A 65 18.94 -1.62 -22.85
C ILE A 65 17.81 -2.30 -23.64
N ASP A 66 18.20 -3.19 -24.54
CA ASP A 66 17.30 -4.03 -25.33
C ASP A 66 17.22 -5.46 -24.76
N LEU A 67 16.04 -5.82 -24.25
CA LEU A 67 15.73 -7.13 -23.66
C LEU A 67 15.06 -8.10 -24.65
N THR A 68 14.92 -7.71 -25.92
CA THR A 68 14.33 -8.57 -26.96
C THR A 68 15.32 -9.64 -27.41
N ASN A 69 14.80 -10.79 -27.82
CA ASN A 69 15.62 -11.90 -28.35
C ASN A 69 15.83 -11.80 -29.88
N THR A 70 15.62 -10.62 -30.48
CA THR A 70 15.79 -10.39 -31.91
C THR A 70 16.36 -8.99 -32.13
N SER A 71 17.04 -8.77 -33.25
CA SER A 71 17.57 -7.45 -33.64
C SER A 71 16.86 -6.91 -34.88
N ARG A 72 15.68 -7.45 -35.22
CA ARG A 72 14.98 -7.13 -36.47
C ARG A 72 14.18 -5.84 -36.44
N PHE A 73 13.91 -5.27 -35.26
CA PHE A 73 12.89 -4.20 -35.10
C PHE A 73 13.38 -2.81 -35.49
N TYR A 74 14.63 -2.48 -35.20
CA TYR A 74 15.25 -1.21 -35.55
C TYR A 74 16.77 -1.41 -35.64
N ASP A 75 17.46 -0.52 -36.35
CA ASP A 75 18.92 -0.53 -36.41
C ASP A 75 19.52 0.11 -35.16
N ARG A 76 20.38 -0.62 -34.45
CA ARG A 76 21.08 -0.10 -33.27
C ARG A 76 21.99 1.09 -33.61
N ALA A 77 22.47 1.19 -34.86
CA ALA A 77 23.32 2.29 -35.29
C ALA A 77 22.60 3.65 -35.12
N GLU A 78 21.26 3.70 -35.26
CA GLU A 78 20.48 4.92 -35.04
C GLU A 78 20.57 5.41 -33.58
N VAL A 79 20.69 4.49 -32.63
CA VAL A 79 20.84 4.79 -31.20
C VAL A 79 22.28 5.23 -30.89
N GLU A 80 23.26 4.48 -31.41
CA GLU A 80 24.69 4.72 -31.15
C GLU A 80 25.18 6.05 -31.77
N GLN A 81 24.71 6.40 -32.98
CA GLN A 81 25.04 7.67 -33.64
C GLN A 81 24.57 8.91 -32.86
N ARG A 82 23.61 8.75 -31.94
CA ARG A 82 23.13 9.81 -31.04
C ARG A 82 23.91 9.88 -29.73
N GLY A 83 25.04 9.18 -29.63
CA GLY A 83 25.91 9.17 -28.46
C GLY A 83 25.34 8.39 -27.26
N CYS A 84 24.42 7.45 -27.50
CA CYS A 84 23.82 6.59 -26.48
C CYS A 84 24.45 5.20 -26.54
N ILE A 85 24.86 4.67 -25.38
CA ILE A 85 25.46 3.34 -25.27
C ILE A 85 24.36 2.29 -25.49
N TYR A 86 24.55 1.37 -26.43
CA TYR A 86 23.61 0.29 -26.68
C TYR A 86 24.04 -1.03 -26.00
N LYS A 87 23.16 -1.63 -25.20
CA LYS A 87 23.38 -2.93 -24.55
C LYS A 87 22.21 -3.88 -24.82
N LYS A 88 22.51 -5.03 -25.44
CA LYS A 88 21.55 -6.11 -25.62
C LYS A 88 21.71 -7.14 -24.51
N LEU A 89 20.68 -7.30 -23.69
CA LEU A 89 20.63 -8.28 -22.60
C LEU A 89 19.53 -9.30 -22.91
N SER A 90 19.83 -10.25 -23.79
CA SER A 90 18.86 -11.24 -24.26
C SER A 90 18.36 -12.13 -23.12
N CYS A 91 17.09 -11.97 -22.72
CA CYS A 91 16.40 -12.94 -21.87
C CYS A 91 16.08 -14.21 -22.68
N ARG A 92 16.29 -15.40 -22.09
CA ARG A 92 15.90 -16.69 -22.72
C ARG A 92 14.37 -16.78 -22.80
N GLY A 93 13.86 -17.38 -23.88
CA GLY A 93 12.51 -17.92 -24.00
C GLY A 93 11.32 -16.94 -24.06
N HIS A 94 10.24 -17.35 -24.73
CA HIS A 94 8.91 -16.75 -24.53
C HIS A 94 8.33 -17.32 -23.22
N GLY A 95 7.92 -16.45 -22.29
CA GLY A 95 7.15 -16.87 -21.12
C GLY A 95 7.95 -17.20 -19.86
N GLU A 96 9.28 -17.04 -19.87
CA GLU A 96 10.09 -17.21 -18.66
C GLU A 96 10.42 -15.86 -18.02
N THR A 97 10.52 -15.85 -16.69
CA THR A 97 10.93 -14.70 -15.89
C THR A 97 12.46 -14.54 -15.95
N PRO A 98 13.00 -13.31 -15.79
CA PRO A 98 14.45 -13.12 -15.77
C PRO A 98 15.12 -13.93 -14.66
N SER A 99 16.16 -14.69 -15.00
CA SER A 99 16.92 -15.49 -14.03
C SER A 99 17.71 -14.61 -13.06
N VAL A 100 18.12 -15.17 -11.91
CA VAL A 100 18.97 -14.46 -10.94
C VAL A 100 20.24 -13.90 -11.60
N GLN A 101 20.85 -14.65 -12.52
CA GLN A 101 22.05 -14.20 -13.24
C GLN A 101 21.75 -13.02 -14.19
N GLN A 102 20.61 -13.06 -14.90
CA GLN A 102 20.19 -11.96 -15.77
C GLN A 102 19.86 -10.69 -14.97
N THR A 103 19.19 -10.86 -13.81
CA THR A 103 18.92 -9.75 -12.88
C THR A 103 20.21 -9.12 -12.38
N LYS A 104 21.19 -9.91 -11.92
CA LYS A 104 22.51 -9.41 -11.50
C LYS A 104 23.23 -8.68 -12.63
N GLN A 105 23.25 -9.25 -13.84
CA GLN A 105 23.89 -8.63 -15.00
C GLN A 105 23.24 -7.28 -15.35
N PHE A 106 21.91 -7.21 -15.33
CA PHE A 106 21.18 -5.96 -15.55
C PHE A 106 21.57 -4.91 -14.51
N ILE A 107 21.55 -5.27 -13.23
CA ILE A 107 21.87 -4.37 -12.13
C ILE A 107 23.30 -3.85 -12.24
N ASN A 108 24.29 -4.71 -12.52
CA ASN A 108 25.68 -4.28 -12.67
C ASN A 108 25.82 -3.27 -13.81
N VAL A 109 25.29 -3.57 -15.00
CA VAL A 109 25.36 -2.68 -16.17
C VAL A 109 24.73 -1.31 -15.88
N VAL A 110 23.60 -1.30 -15.17
CA VAL A 110 22.89 -0.07 -14.81
C VAL A 110 23.65 0.73 -13.75
N SER A 111 24.14 0.06 -12.71
CA SER A 111 24.82 0.70 -11.57
C SER A 111 26.13 1.33 -12.03
N ASP A 112 26.95 0.59 -12.80
CA ASP A 112 28.20 1.09 -13.39
C ASP A 112 27.95 2.33 -14.27
N PHE A 113 26.85 2.32 -15.03
CA PHE A 113 26.50 3.45 -15.88
C PHE A 113 26.08 4.68 -15.08
N ILE A 114 25.25 4.50 -14.05
CA ILE A 114 24.76 5.60 -13.19
C ILE A 114 25.91 6.25 -12.44
N GLU A 115 26.87 5.46 -11.93
CA GLU A 115 28.05 5.97 -11.25
C GLU A 115 28.87 6.90 -12.16
N GLN A 116 28.99 6.54 -13.44
CA GLN A 116 29.73 7.33 -14.43
C GLN A 116 28.91 8.49 -15.03
N ASN A 117 27.58 8.38 -15.06
CA ASN A 117 26.67 9.30 -15.77
C ASN A 117 25.42 9.63 -14.92
N PRO A 118 25.56 10.27 -13.74
CA PRO A 118 24.46 10.40 -12.77
C PRO A 118 23.28 11.25 -13.26
N ASN A 119 23.51 12.13 -14.24
CA ASN A 119 22.48 13.01 -14.80
C ASN A 119 21.78 12.44 -16.05
N ASP A 120 22.22 11.29 -16.57
CA ASP A 120 21.65 10.70 -17.78
C ASP A 120 20.50 9.74 -17.44
N LEU A 121 19.55 9.62 -18.36
CA LEU A 121 18.48 8.63 -18.29
C LEU A 121 18.88 7.34 -19.02
N ILE A 122 18.27 6.25 -18.58
CA ILE A 122 18.46 4.90 -19.12
C ILE A 122 17.15 4.45 -19.78
N GLY A 123 17.21 4.11 -21.06
CA GLY A 123 16.10 3.54 -21.78
C GLY A 123 16.08 2.02 -21.63
N VAL A 124 14.96 1.43 -21.25
CA VAL A 124 14.83 -0.03 -21.11
C VAL A 124 13.56 -0.52 -21.81
N HIS A 125 13.70 -1.49 -22.71
CA HIS A 125 12.55 -2.07 -23.39
C HIS A 125 12.67 -3.59 -23.57
N CYS A 126 11.52 -4.23 -23.68
CA CYS A 126 11.38 -5.56 -24.27
C CYS A 126 10.49 -5.43 -25.52
N THR A 127 9.68 -6.45 -25.86
CA THR A 127 8.73 -6.32 -26.98
C THR A 127 7.65 -5.27 -26.66
N HIS A 128 7.00 -5.37 -25.50
CA HIS A 128 5.90 -4.48 -25.10
C HIS A 128 6.30 -3.48 -23.99
N GLY A 129 7.41 -3.71 -23.29
CA GLY A 129 7.90 -2.81 -22.24
C GLY A 129 7.17 -2.92 -20.89
N PHE A 130 6.59 -4.09 -20.58
CA PHE A 130 5.81 -4.31 -19.36
C PHE A 130 6.38 -5.43 -18.48
N ASN A 131 6.21 -6.70 -18.82
CA ASN A 131 6.54 -7.80 -17.89
C ASN A 131 8.06 -7.95 -17.64
N ARG A 132 8.88 -8.24 -18.65
CA ARG A 132 10.35 -8.35 -18.48
C ARG A 132 11.01 -7.04 -18.06
N THR A 133 10.58 -5.94 -18.68
CA THR A 133 11.08 -4.60 -18.37
C THR A 133 10.74 -4.23 -16.93
N GLY A 134 9.47 -4.38 -16.54
CA GLY A 134 8.99 -4.14 -15.19
C GLY A 134 9.70 -5.02 -14.18
N PHE A 135 9.90 -6.31 -14.45
CA PHE A 135 10.63 -7.21 -13.56
C PHE A 135 12.04 -6.69 -13.25
N LEU A 136 12.82 -6.35 -14.28
CA LEU A 136 14.19 -5.90 -14.09
C LEU A 136 14.27 -4.52 -13.43
N LEU A 137 13.34 -3.61 -13.76
CA LEU A 137 13.26 -2.31 -13.09
C LEU A 137 12.82 -2.45 -11.62
N CYS A 138 11.86 -3.33 -11.33
CA CYS A 138 11.45 -3.62 -9.97
C CYS A 138 12.60 -4.23 -9.17
N ALA A 139 13.27 -5.24 -9.73
CA ALA A 139 14.44 -5.86 -9.10
C ALA A 139 15.57 -4.85 -8.84
N TYR A 140 15.80 -3.90 -9.74
CA TYR A 140 16.76 -2.82 -9.51
C TYR A 140 16.33 -1.93 -8.35
N MET A 141 15.07 -1.44 -8.33
CA MET A 141 14.56 -0.62 -7.22
C MET A 141 14.66 -1.35 -5.88
N ILE A 142 14.36 -2.66 -5.87
CA ILE A 142 14.47 -3.50 -4.66
C ILE A 142 15.93 -3.63 -4.21
N MET A 143 16.85 -3.92 -5.14
CA MET A 143 18.23 -4.28 -4.81
C MET A 143 19.18 -3.09 -4.67
N GLN A 144 18.88 -1.93 -5.27
CA GLN A 144 19.77 -0.76 -5.31
C GLN A 144 19.17 0.49 -4.67
N GLU A 145 17.84 0.54 -4.52
CA GLU A 145 17.13 1.67 -3.93
C GLU A 145 16.35 1.28 -2.68
N ASP A 146 16.60 0.06 -2.18
CA ASP A 146 16.02 -0.52 -0.97
C ASP A 146 14.47 -0.45 -0.93
N CYS A 147 13.83 -0.52 -2.10
CA CYS A 147 12.38 -0.50 -2.21
C CYS A 147 11.76 -1.85 -1.80
N GLY A 148 10.61 -1.81 -1.12
CA GLY A 148 9.78 -3.00 -0.93
C GLY A 148 9.30 -3.59 -2.27
N VAL A 149 9.14 -4.91 -2.34
CA VAL A 149 8.72 -5.63 -3.57
C VAL A 149 7.39 -5.10 -4.10
N ASP A 150 6.45 -4.90 -3.18
CA ASP A 150 5.14 -4.34 -3.44
C ASP A 150 5.22 -2.91 -3.99
N PHE A 151 6.05 -2.05 -3.40
CA PHE A 151 6.28 -0.68 -3.87
C PHE A 151 6.87 -0.69 -5.26
N ALA A 152 7.90 -1.50 -5.50
CA ALA A 152 8.55 -1.58 -6.79
C ALA A 152 7.54 -1.95 -7.90
N ILE A 153 6.69 -2.95 -7.65
CA ILE A 153 5.63 -3.38 -8.58
C ILE A 153 4.58 -2.28 -8.77
N LEU A 154 4.06 -1.68 -7.70
CA LEU A 154 3.02 -0.64 -7.77
C LEU A 154 3.53 0.68 -8.36
N TYR A 155 4.77 1.06 -8.06
CA TYR A 155 5.42 2.23 -8.62
C TYR A 155 5.62 2.06 -10.12
N PHE A 156 6.08 0.89 -10.56
CA PHE A 156 6.14 0.55 -11.98
C PHE A 156 4.75 0.60 -12.62
N ALA A 157 3.71 0.07 -11.96
CA ALA A 157 2.33 0.13 -12.44
C ALA A 157 1.80 1.57 -12.58
N ARG A 158 2.16 2.47 -11.67
CA ARG A 158 1.77 3.88 -11.72
C ARG A 158 2.38 4.60 -12.92
N GLU A 159 3.67 4.41 -13.14
CA GLU A 159 4.40 5.08 -14.22
C GLU A 159 4.24 4.37 -15.57
N ARG A 160 3.87 3.09 -15.58
CA ARG A 160 3.65 2.30 -16.79
C ARG A 160 2.38 1.44 -16.65
N PRO A 161 1.17 2.05 -16.67
CA PRO A 161 -0.09 1.31 -16.45
C PRO A 161 -0.33 0.22 -17.50
N PRO A 162 -0.78 -0.98 -17.08
CA PRO A 162 -1.19 -1.35 -15.72
C PRO A 162 -0.05 -1.87 -14.83
N GLY A 163 1.18 -1.94 -15.33
CA GLY A 163 2.32 -2.57 -14.67
C GLY A 163 2.65 -3.95 -15.25
N ILE A 164 3.21 -4.81 -14.42
CA ILE A 164 3.43 -6.23 -14.76
C ILE A 164 2.06 -6.90 -14.71
N TYR A 165 1.55 -7.37 -15.84
CA TYR A 165 0.20 -7.96 -15.97
C TYR A 165 0.23 -9.49 -16.14
N LYS A 166 1.39 -10.10 -15.90
CA LYS A 166 1.61 -11.54 -15.92
C LYS A 166 1.93 -12.03 -14.53
N GLN A 167 1.07 -12.91 -13.99
CA GLN A 167 1.17 -13.39 -12.61
C GLN A 167 2.51 -14.07 -12.33
N ASP A 168 3.01 -14.89 -13.24
CA ASP A 168 4.30 -15.59 -13.12
C ASP A 168 5.48 -14.64 -12.87
N TYR A 169 5.44 -13.42 -13.42
CA TYR A 169 6.48 -12.41 -13.18
C TYR A 169 6.36 -11.76 -11.80
N ILE A 170 5.14 -11.54 -11.32
CA ILE A 170 4.89 -11.03 -9.97
C ILE A 170 5.28 -12.10 -8.95
N ASP A 171 4.79 -13.32 -9.11
CA ASP A 171 5.10 -14.45 -8.24
C ASP A 171 6.60 -14.68 -8.12
N GLU A 172 7.35 -14.59 -9.23
CA GLU A 172 8.81 -14.75 -9.15
C GLU A 172 9.50 -13.56 -8.47
N LEU A 173 9.04 -12.31 -8.66
CA LEU A 173 9.58 -11.16 -7.92
C LEU A 173 9.35 -11.33 -6.42
N ILE A 174 8.12 -11.67 -6.05
CA ILE A 174 7.70 -11.94 -4.68
C ILE A 174 8.51 -13.10 -4.12
N LYS A 175 8.58 -14.22 -4.82
CA LYS A 175 9.33 -15.39 -4.38
C LYS A 175 10.82 -15.07 -4.15
N ARG A 176 11.39 -14.22 -5.01
CA ARG A 176 12.80 -13.85 -4.96
C ARG A 176 13.13 -12.84 -3.87
N PHE A 177 12.20 -11.96 -3.52
CA PHE A 177 12.49 -10.78 -2.70
C PHE A 177 11.58 -10.61 -1.46
N ASP A 178 10.40 -11.24 -1.41
CA ASP A 178 9.47 -11.26 -0.27
C ASP A 178 8.44 -12.43 -0.36
N ASN A 179 8.81 -13.64 0.09
CA ASN A 179 7.99 -14.87 0.01
C ASN A 179 6.70 -14.84 0.85
N ASP A 180 6.47 -13.81 1.67
CA ASP A 180 5.29 -13.72 2.56
C ASP A 180 4.26 -12.68 2.09
N PHE A 181 4.50 -12.13 0.91
CA PHE A 181 3.62 -11.20 0.22
C PHE A 181 2.93 -11.94 -0.93
N SER A 182 1.70 -11.59 -1.26
CA SER A 182 1.05 -12.07 -2.48
C SER A 182 0.35 -10.88 -3.13
N MET A 183 0.48 -10.78 -4.44
CA MET A 183 -0.16 -9.74 -5.22
C MET A 183 -0.72 -10.38 -6.47
N GLU A 184 -2.00 -10.13 -6.74
CA GLU A 184 -2.58 -10.49 -8.02
C GLU A 184 -2.16 -9.49 -9.10
N ALA A 185 -1.81 -10.03 -10.26
CA ALA A 185 -1.56 -9.24 -11.44
C ALA A 185 -2.84 -8.49 -11.83
N PRO A 186 -2.72 -7.22 -12.27
CA PRO A 186 -3.85 -6.50 -12.82
C PRO A 186 -4.39 -7.24 -14.05
N MET A 187 -5.67 -7.02 -14.34
CA MET A 187 -6.29 -7.52 -15.58
C MET A 187 -5.45 -7.16 -16.80
N LYS A 188 -5.36 -8.09 -17.75
CA LYS A 188 -4.67 -7.86 -19.01
C LYS A 188 -5.32 -6.65 -19.70
N PRO A 189 -4.52 -5.69 -20.21
CA PRO A 189 -5.08 -4.55 -20.93
C PRO A 189 -5.82 -4.97 -22.19
N ASP A 190 -6.84 -4.22 -22.59
CA ASP A 190 -7.67 -4.48 -23.77
C ASP A 190 -6.87 -4.63 -25.07
N TRP A 191 -5.72 -3.95 -25.19
CA TRP A 191 -4.83 -4.11 -26.35
C TRP A 191 -4.09 -5.46 -26.38
N CYS A 192 -4.25 -6.28 -25.35
CA CYS A 192 -3.79 -7.67 -25.32
C CYS A 192 -4.78 -8.65 -25.96
N ASP A 193 -6.05 -8.26 -26.12
CA ASP A 193 -7.12 -9.13 -26.58
C ASP A 193 -7.66 -8.61 -27.93
N GLU A 194 -7.25 -9.28 -29.01
CA GLU A 194 -7.98 -9.26 -30.27
C GLU A 194 -8.29 -10.71 -30.65
N GLU A 195 -9.58 -11.03 -30.47
CA GLU A 195 -10.43 -12.12 -31.01
C GLU A 195 -10.18 -13.59 -30.57
N GLN A 196 -10.97 -14.02 -29.57
CA GLN A 196 -12.03 -15.01 -29.83
C GLN A 196 -13.24 -14.66 -28.95
N ILE A 197 -14.32 -14.22 -29.62
CA ILE A 197 -15.67 -14.20 -29.08
C ILE A 197 -16.10 -15.65 -29.04
N ASP A 198 -16.27 -16.22 -27.85
CA ASP A 198 -17.16 -17.35 -27.64
C ASP A 198 -18.21 -16.92 -26.62
N TYR A 199 -19.46 -16.97 -27.08
CA TYR A 199 -20.63 -17.01 -26.22
C TYR A 199 -20.59 -18.36 -25.51
N ASP A 200 -20.66 -18.38 -24.19
CA ASP A 200 -21.30 -19.47 -23.46
C ASP A 200 -21.81 -18.97 -22.11
N ASP A 201 -23.13 -19.12 -21.95
CA ASP A 201 -23.87 -19.12 -20.70
C ASP A 201 -23.28 -20.13 -19.72
N ASP A 202 -23.12 -19.73 -18.46
CA ASP A 202 -23.53 -20.61 -17.36
C ASP A 202 -23.64 -19.82 -16.04
N ASP A 203 -24.87 -19.76 -15.55
CA ASP A 203 -25.23 -19.44 -14.18
C ASP A 203 -24.43 -20.30 -13.19
N ARG A 204 -23.69 -19.67 -12.25
CA ARG A 204 -23.44 -20.28 -10.93
C ARG A 204 -23.51 -19.28 -9.78
N GLU A 205 -24.29 -19.73 -8.82
CA GLU A 205 -24.76 -19.08 -7.62
C GLU A 205 -23.68 -18.49 -6.71
N GLY A 206 -24.08 -17.44 -5.99
CA GLY A 206 -23.26 -16.73 -5.03
C GLY A 206 -22.77 -17.63 -3.89
N SER A 207 -21.46 -17.58 -3.65
CA SER A 207 -20.88 -18.08 -2.41
C SER A 207 -20.70 -16.93 -1.43
N SER A 208 -21.47 -17.03 -0.34
CA SER A 208 -21.42 -16.20 0.84
C SER A 208 -20.03 -16.23 1.47
N HIS A 209 -19.28 -15.14 1.31
CA HIS A 209 -18.03 -14.95 2.03
C HIS A 209 -18.34 -14.70 3.51
N SER A 210 -17.93 -15.67 4.34
CA SER A 210 -17.96 -15.57 5.78
C SER A 210 -16.95 -14.52 6.25
N GLN A 211 -17.46 -13.47 6.91
CA GLN A 211 -16.67 -12.42 7.52
C GLN A 211 -15.75 -12.99 8.61
N SER A 212 -14.47 -13.09 8.30
CA SER A 212 -13.41 -13.28 9.26
C SER A 212 -13.01 -11.92 9.84
N ASN A 213 -13.53 -11.57 11.02
CA ASN A 213 -13.12 -10.38 11.78
C ASN A 213 -11.60 -10.38 12.04
N SER A 214 -10.84 -9.67 11.21
CA SER A 214 -9.45 -9.30 11.51
C SER A 214 -9.46 -8.27 12.65
N SER A 215 -9.18 -8.71 13.88
CA SER A 215 -9.16 -7.80 15.03
C SER A 215 -7.87 -6.99 15.05
N LYS A 216 -7.91 -5.76 14.54
CA LYS A 216 -6.80 -4.81 14.67
C LYS A 216 -6.67 -4.37 16.14
N ARG A 217 -5.50 -4.55 16.75
CA ARG A 217 -5.23 -4.13 18.14
C ARG A 217 -4.05 -3.16 18.19
N ARG A 218 -4.20 -2.04 18.91
CA ARG A 218 -3.12 -1.04 19.06
C ARG A 218 -2.12 -1.53 20.12
N TYR A 219 -0.84 -1.47 19.79
CA TYR A 219 0.25 -1.70 20.73
C TYR A 219 1.36 -0.67 20.53
N MET A 220 1.92 -0.17 21.62
CA MET A 220 3.23 0.47 21.59
C MET A 220 4.31 -0.59 21.78
N MET A 221 5.44 -0.46 21.10
CA MET A 221 6.58 -1.36 21.25
C MET A 221 7.76 -0.61 21.86
N LEU A 222 8.23 -1.07 23.01
CA LEU A 222 9.42 -0.59 23.68
C LEU A 222 10.58 -1.57 23.41
N ILE A 223 11.67 -1.08 22.84
CA ILE A 223 12.89 -1.83 22.56
C ILE A 223 13.98 -1.28 23.50
N GLU A 224 14.21 -1.96 24.61
CA GLU A 224 15.26 -1.60 25.58
C GLU A 224 16.62 -2.20 25.21
N ASP A 225 16.66 -3.46 24.76
CA ASP A 225 17.86 -4.16 24.29
C ASP A 225 17.49 -5.46 23.51
N GLU A 226 18.46 -6.31 23.14
CA GLU A 226 18.29 -7.54 22.34
C GLU A 226 17.22 -8.50 22.88
N ASP A 227 17.23 -8.76 24.18
CA ASP A 227 16.28 -9.67 24.84
C ASP A 227 15.20 -8.93 25.64
N ALA A 228 15.09 -7.62 25.45
CA ALA A 228 14.22 -6.72 26.21
C ALA A 228 13.32 -5.91 25.26
N VAL A 229 12.44 -6.62 24.56
CA VAL A 229 11.40 -6.04 23.69
C VAL A 229 10.05 -6.24 24.35
N TYR A 230 9.27 -5.17 24.50
CA TYR A 230 7.98 -5.18 25.18
C TYR A 230 6.89 -4.56 24.31
N MET A 231 5.69 -5.13 24.40
CA MET A 231 4.47 -4.63 23.78
C MET A 231 3.53 -4.12 24.87
N ILE A 232 2.98 -2.93 24.69
CA ILE A 232 2.12 -2.24 25.67
C ILE A 232 0.78 -1.97 25.00
N ASP A 233 -0.30 -2.49 25.58
CA ASP A 233 -1.65 -2.28 25.06
C ASP A 233 -2.33 -1.01 25.62
N ARG A 234 -3.62 -0.83 25.31
CA ARG A 234 -4.40 0.33 25.77
C ARG A 234 -4.73 0.32 27.26
N ASP A 235 -4.73 -0.87 27.88
CA ASP A 235 -4.98 -1.05 29.30
C ASP A 235 -3.67 -1.01 30.10
N ASN A 236 -2.57 -0.64 29.43
CA ASN A 236 -1.22 -0.59 29.98
C ASN A 236 -0.72 -1.96 30.46
N CYS A 237 -1.24 -3.05 29.88
CA CYS A 237 -0.68 -4.39 30.07
C CYS A 237 0.59 -4.53 29.23
N ILE A 238 1.64 -5.06 29.85
CA ILE A 238 2.98 -5.17 29.26
C ILE A 238 3.26 -6.65 28.96
N PHE A 239 3.67 -6.94 27.73
CA PHE A 239 4.01 -8.28 27.25
C PHE A 239 5.44 -8.27 26.75
N GLN A 240 6.30 -9.14 27.27
CA GLN A 240 7.64 -9.33 26.71
C GLN A 240 7.55 -10.18 25.44
N VAL A 241 8.29 -9.80 24.41
CA VAL A 241 8.36 -10.50 23.12
C VAL A 241 9.75 -11.11 23.00
N GLU A 242 9.80 -12.44 22.93
CA GLU A 242 11.03 -13.19 22.73
C GLU A 242 11.34 -13.35 21.23
N ASN A 243 12.62 -13.53 20.90
CA ASN A 243 13.09 -13.83 19.54
C ASN A 243 12.72 -12.78 18.47
N LEU A 244 12.59 -11.51 18.84
CA LEU A 244 12.34 -10.42 17.89
C LEU A 244 13.53 -9.45 17.88
N LYS A 245 14.21 -9.33 16.73
CA LYS A 245 15.46 -8.56 16.64
C LYS A 245 15.33 -7.23 15.90
N PHE A 246 16.09 -6.25 16.36
CA PHE A 246 16.21 -4.87 15.92
C PHE A 246 17.70 -4.47 15.86
N PRO A 247 18.41 -4.83 14.79
CA PRO A 247 19.81 -4.45 14.61
C PRO A 247 19.92 -2.93 14.39
N HIS A 248 20.95 -2.32 14.98
CA HIS A 248 21.23 -0.91 14.78
C HIS A 248 21.78 -0.65 13.37
N ASN A 249 21.34 0.42 12.73
CA ASN A 249 21.69 0.76 11.34
C ASN A 249 23.21 0.93 11.12
N ALA A 250 23.88 1.64 12.03
CA ALA A 250 25.31 1.99 11.93
C ALA A 250 26.28 1.25 12.88
N LYS A 251 25.79 0.51 13.88
CA LYS A 251 26.62 -0.07 14.95
C LYS A 251 26.36 -1.58 15.03
N PRO A 252 27.36 -2.43 15.31
CA PRO A 252 27.18 -3.89 15.41
C PRO A 252 26.57 -4.26 16.78
N ARG A 253 25.37 -3.74 17.07
CA ARG A 253 24.62 -4.00 18.31
C ARG A 253 23.12 -3.87 18.04
N HIS A 254 22.32 -4.26 19.03
CA HIS A 254 20.88 -4.03 19.02
C HIS A 254 20.50 -2.56 19.25
N LEU A 255 19.31 -2.17 18.81
CA LEU A 255 18.66 -0.94 19.23
C LEU A 255 18.27 -1.01 20.71
N ARG A 256 18.22 0.17 21.33
CA ARG A 256 17.89 0.39 22.74
C ARG A 256 17.05 1.64 22.92
N ASN A 257 16.44 1.81 24.09
CA ASN A 257 15.64 2.97 24.49
C ASN A 257 14.66 3.48 23.42
N THR A 258 14.09 2.62 22.58
CA THR A 258 13.30 3.03 21.40
C THR A 258 11.82 2.72 21.60
N LEU A 259 10.94 3.68 21.33
CA LEU A 259 9.49 3.53 21.53
C LEU A 259 8.73 3.79 20.23
N LEU A 260 8.05 2.75 19.73
CA LEU A 260 7.25 2.74 18.51
C LEU A 260 5.74 2.71 18.84
N ASP A 261 4.92 3.25 17.95
CA ASP A 261 3.46 3.15 17.99
C ASP A 261 2.95 2.42 16.74
N GLY A 262 2.04 1.47 16.93
CA GLY A 262 1.63 0.58 15.85
C GLY A 262 0.35 -0.20 16.15
N GLU A 263 -0.04 -1.01 15.18
CA GLU A 263 -1.15 -1.93 15.28
C GLU A 263 -0.73 -3.36 14.95
N MET A 264 -1.18 -4.32 15.76
CA MET A 264 -1.09 -5.73 15.44
C MET A 264 -2.29 -6.12 14.57
N VAL A 265 -2.02 -6.76 13.45
CA VAL A 265 -3.00 -7.33 12.53
C VAL A 265 -2.71 -8.81 12.33
N ILE A 266 -3.75 -9.59 12.08
CA ILE A 266 -3.61 -11.00 11.72
C ILE A 266 -4.09 -11.11 10.27
N ASP A 267 -3.16 -11.35 9.36
CA ASP A 267 -3.47 -11.59 7.96
C ASP A 267 -3.68 -13.08 7.72
N LYS A 268 -4.67 -13.42 6.89
CA LYS A 268 -4.88 -14.78 6.40
C LYS A 268 -4.28 -14.90 5.02
N VAL A 269 -3.14 -15.57 4.92
CA VAL A 269 -2.45 -15.83 3.65
C VAL A 269 -2.40 -17.34 3.47
N ASP A 270 -2.98 -17.84 2.38
CA ASP A 270 -3.06 -19.28 2.06
C ASP A 270 -3.64 -20.15 3.20
N GLY A 271 -4.65 -19.62 3.90
CA GLY A 271 -5.29 -20.29 5.04
C GLY A 271 -4.48 -20.29 6.33
N ARG A 272 -3.30 -19.67 6.37
CA ARG A 272 -2.48 -19.51 7.58
C ARG A 272 -2.62 -18.10 8.15
N GLU A 273 -2.77 -18.02 9.47
CA GLU A 273 -2.79 -16.76 10.21
C GLU A 273 -1.35 -16.29 10.45
N LYS A 274 -0.99 -15.14 9.89
CA LYS A 274 0.32 -14.49 10.07
C LYS A 274 0.14 -13.18 10.83
N PRO A 275 0.61 -13.09 12.09
CA PRO A 275 0.58 -11.85 12.83
C PRO A 275 1.63 -10.86 12.27
N ARG A 276 1.22 -9.59 12.15
CA ARG A 276 2.08 -8.49 11.70
C ARG A 276 1.88 -7.27 12.58
N TYR A 277 2.98 -6.67 13.01
CA TYR A 277 3.01 -5.39 13.68
C TYR A 277 3.28 -4.28 12.66
N LEU A 278 2.26 -3.46 12.39
CA LEU A 278 2.31 -2.32 11.49
C LEU A 278 2.68 -1.06 12.28
N VAL A 279 3.95 -0.65 12.19
CA VAL A 279 4.48 0.56 12.83
C VAL A 279 4.01 1.77 12.04
N TYR A 280 3.32 2.71 12.68
CA TYR A 280 2.85 3.93 12.01
C TYR A 280 3.42 5.22 12.62
N ASP A 281 4.01 5.19 13.81
CA ASP A 281 4.70 6.34 14.40
C ASP A 281 5.86 5.91 15.32
N ILE A 282 6.74 6.86 15.65
CA ILE A 282 7.88 6.67 16.56
C ILE A 282 7.96 7.86 17.52
N ILE A 283 8.02 7.57 18.82
CA ILE A 283 8.08 8.61 19.87
C ILE A 283 9.53 8.88 20.26
N ARG A 284 10.34 7.82 20.32
CA ARG A 284 11.73 7.91 20.76
C ARG A 284 12.59 6.92 19.99
N PHE A 285 13.76 7.37 19.56
CA PHE A 285 14.79 6.57 18.91
C PHE A 285 16.06 6.70 19.73
N GLU A 286 16.44 5.62 20.43
CA GLU A 286 17.44 5.65 21.48
C GLU A 286 17.22 6.82 22.45
N ASP A 287 18.24 7.65 22.69
CA ASP A 287 18.13 8.76 23.62
C ASP A 287 17.46 10.00 23.01
N ILE A 288 17.08 9.95 21.73
CA ILE A 288 16.52 11.07 20.96
C ILE A 288 14.99 11.03 20.99
N ASN A 289 14.37 12.09 21.51
CA ASN A 289 12.92 12.28 21.44
C ASN A 289 12.49 12.81 20.07
N VAL A 290 12.42 11.90 19.09
CA VAL A 290 11.95 12.19 17.72
C VAL A 290 10.46 12.52 17.67
N GLY A 291 9.69 12.20 18.71
CA GLY A 291 8.28 12.56 18.84
C GLY A 291 8.03 14.07 18.82
N LYS A 292 9.04 14.89 19.15
CA LYS A 292 8.95 16.36 19.06
C LYS A 292 9.07 16.90 17.63
N ASP A 293 9.56 16.09 16.69
CA ASP A 293 9.74 16.48 15.29
C ASP A 293 8.47 16.25 14.46
N HIS A 294 8.47 16.78 13.24
CA HIS A 294 7.39 16.60 12.28
C HIS A 294 7.15 15.12 11.96
N PHE A 295 5.89 14.70 11.96
CA PHE A 295 5.50 13.36 11.54
C PHE A 295 6.09 12.96 10.17
N TYR A 296 5.89 13.83 9.17
CA TYR A 296 6.50 13.70 7.84
C TYR A 296 7.40 14.92 7.56
N PRO A 297 8.63 14.72 7.06
CA PRO A 297 9.22 13.42 6.72
C PRO A 297 9.96 12.76 7.90
N VAL A 298 10.19 13.45 9.02
CA VAL A 298 11.21 13.08 10.01
C VAL A 298 10.91 11.75 10.70
N ARG A 299 9.76 11.62 11.37
CA ARG A 299 9.43 10.41 12.14
C ARG A 299 9.23 9.20 11.23
N LEU A 300 8.56 9.37 10.08
CA LEU A 300 8.39 8.31 9.09
C LEU A 300 9.72 7.82 8.49
N LEU A 301 10.63 8.73 8.11
CA LEU A 301 11.96 8.35 7.64
C LEU A 301 12.79 7.66 8.73
N CYS A 302 12.60 8.02 10.00
CA CYS A 302 13.27 7.36 11.11
C CYS A 302 12.81 5.90 11.23
N ILE A 303 11.51 5.62 11.17
CA ILE A 303 10.98 4.24 11.17
C ILE A 303 11.55 3.44 10.00
N GLU A 304 11.53 4.02 8.80
CA GLU A 304 12.02 3.35 7.59
C GLU A 304 13.53 3.05 7.68
N LYS A 305 14.35 4.07 7.94
CA LYS A 305 15.82 3.95 7.87
C LYS A 305 16.43 3.27 9.08
N GLU A 306 15.89 3.47 10.27
CA GLU A 306 16.50 3.03 11.53
C GLU A 306 15.85 1.77 12.10
N ILE A 307 14.60 1.45 11.75
CA ILE A 307 13.89 0.28 12.26
C ILE A 307 13.71 -0.78 11.17
N VAL A 308 13.06 -0.45 10.06
CA VAL A 308 12.64 -1.44 9.06
C VAL A 308 13.81 -1.87 8.16
N ASN A 309 14.57 -0.91 7.60
CA ASN A 309 15.67 -1.21 6.69
C ASN A 309 16.79 -2.05 7.32
N PRO A 310 17.25 -1.78 8.56
CA PRO A 310 18.27 -2.61 9.21
C PRO A 310 17.80 -4.05 9.42
N ARG A 311 16.53 -4.24 9.81
CA ARG A 311 15.92 -5.57 9.92
C ARG A 311 15.89 -6.29 8.58
N ASN A 312 15.43 -5.62 7.52
CA ASN A 312 15.38 -6.20 6.17
C ASN A 312 16.77 -6.66 5.69
N ARG A 313 17.81 -5.84 5.89
CA ARG A 313 19.20 -6.24 5.57
C ARG A 313 19.67 -7.44 6.38
N ALA A 314 19.31 -7.51 7.66
CA ALA A 314 19.66 -8.64 8.51
C ALA A 314 18.89 -9.92 8.12
N ILE A 315 17.65 -9.82 7.63
CA ILE A 315 16.88 -10.94 7.06
C ILE A 315 17.53 -11.44 5.77
N VAL A 316 17.82 -10.55 4.82
CA VAL A 316 18.42 -10.91 3.51
C VAL A 316 19.80 -11.53 3.68
N SER A 317 20.58 -11.06 4.64
CA SER A 317 21.91 -11.62 4.95
C SER A 317 21.87 -12.88 5.83
N GLY A 318 20.69 -13.32 6.26
CA GLY A 318 20.51 -14.53 7.09
C GLY A 318 20.83 -14.36 8.58
N HIS A 319 21.11 -13.14 9.05
CA HIS A 319 21.31 -12.83 10.48
C HIS A 319 19.99 -12.84 11.27
N ILE A 320 18.86 -12.61 10.61
CA ILE A 320 17.52 -12.80 11.16
C ILE A 320 16.82 -13.90 10.37
N ARG A 321 16.34 -14.92 11.08
CA ARG A 321 15.46 -15.97 10.52
C ARG A 321 14.02 -15.59 10.80
N LYS A 322 13.32 -15.09 9.78
CA LYS A 322 11.96 -14.55 9.89
C LYS A 322 10.96 -15.57 10.42
N GLU A 323 11.16 -16.85 10.11
CA GLU A 323 10.34 -17.98 10.54
C GLU A 323 10.42 -18.28 12.04
N LEU A 324 11.42 -17.74 12.73
CA LEU A 324 11.57 -17.88 14.18
C LEU A 324 11.04 -16.66 14.95
N GLU A 325 10.77 -15.56 14.26
CA GLU A 325 10.21 -14.38 14.89
C GLU A 325 8.70 -14.58 15.14
N PRO A 326 8.16 -14.09 16.26
CA PRO A 326 6.76 -14.29 16.62
C PRO A 326 5.78 -13.58 15.68
N PHE A 327 6.21 -12.50 15.02
CA PHE A 327 5.44 -11.74 14.05
C PHE A 327 6.35 -10.88 13.17
N SER A 328 5.85 -10.48 12.00
CA SER A 328 6.58 -9.54 11.12
C SER A 328 6.42 -8.09 11.57
N VAL A 329 7.45 -7.28 11.45
CA VAL A 329 7.40 -5.82 11.70
C VAL A 329 7.47 -5.07 10.37
N ILE A 330 6.47 -4.26 10.08
CA ILE A 330 6.31 -3.55 8.79
C ILE A 330 5.92 -2.10 9.05
N ILE A 331 6.39 -1.16 8.24
CA ILE A 331 5.93 0.22 8.28
C ILE A 331 4.54 0.36 7.62
N LYS A 332 3.60 1.01 8.31
CA LYS A 332 2.31 1.41 7.74
C LYS A 332 2.52 2.63 6.85
N ARG A 333 2.21 2.48 5.56
CA ARG A 333 2.40 3.57 4.59
C ARG A 333 1.36 4.67 4.77
N PHE A 334 1.82 5.90 4.57
CA PHE A 334 0.99 7.10 4.49
C PHE A 334 1.08 7.65 3.08
N TRP A 335 -0.03 8.19 2.60
CA TRP A 335 -0.13 8.85 1.30
C TRP A 335 -0.54 10.30 1.49
N ASP A 336 -0.16 11.14 0.53
CA ASP A 336 -0.66 12.50 0.46
C ASP A 336 -2.19 12.51 0.40
N VAL A 337 -2.82 13.45 1.09
CA VAL A 337 -4.28 13.60 1.18
C VAL A 337 -4.97 13.61 -0.19
N ARG A 338 -4.30 14.12 -1.24
CA ARG A 338 -4.82 14.15 -2.62
C ARG A 338 -5.05 12.75 -3.21
N MET A 339 -4.42 11.72 -2.65
CA MET A 339 -4.58 10.32 -3.06
C MET A 339 -5.82 9.65 -2.45
N ALA A 340 -6.58 10.33 -1.57
CA ALA A 340 -7.74 9.75 -0.90
C ALA A 340 -8.76 9.12 -1.87
N HIS A 341 -8.93 9.71 -3.06
CA HIS A 341 -9.79 9.13 -4.11
C HIS A 341 -9.32 7.74 -4.51
N SER A 342 -8.04 7.59 -4.86
CA SER A 342 -7.46 6.32 -5.28
C SER A 342 -7.45 5.28 -4.15
N LEU A 343 -7.34 5.69 -2.89
CA LEU A 343 -7.38 4.78 -1.73
C LEU A 343 -8.79 4.25 -1.44
N LEU A 344 -9.84 4.94 -1.90
CA LEU A 344 -11.24 4.55 -1.69
C LEU A 344 -11.88 3.95 -2.96
N GLU A 345 -11.14 3.77 -4.03
CA GLU A 345 -11.59 3.08 -5.24
C GLU A 345 -11.59 1.56 -5.05
N GLU A 346 -12.59 0.86 -5.62
CA GLU A 346 -12.69 -0.60 -5.55
C GLU A 346 -11.40 -1.31 -5.98
N LYS A 347 -10.70 -0.77 -6.98
CA LYS A 347 -9.45 -1.31 -7.48
C LYS A 347 -8.39 -1.40 -6.39
N PHE A 348 -8.26 -0.39 -5.54
CA PHE A 348 -7.31 -0.39 -4.41
C PHE A 348 -7.82 -1.25 -3.26
N ILE A 349 -9.12 -1.15 -2.95
CA ILE A 349 -9.75 -1.94 -1.89
C ILE A 349 -9.56 -3.45 -2.10
N ARG A 350 -9.66 -3.93 -3.36
CA ARG A 350 -9.43 -5.35 -3.71
C ARG A 350 -7.97 -5.80 -3.50
N THR A 351 -7.02 -4.88 -3.41
CA THR A 351 -5.62 -5.22 -3.09
C THR A 351 -5.37 -5.34 -1.58
N LEU A 352 -6.31 -4.90 -0.74
CA LEU A 352 -6.20 -5.02 0.71
C LEU A 352 -6.66 -6.41 1.15
N HIS A 353 -5.86 -7.07 2.00
CA HIS A 353 -6.22 -8.36 2.60
C HIS A 353 -7.35 -8.28 3.64
N HIS A 354 -7.90 -7.08 3.89
CA HIS A 354 -9.01 -6.83 4.80
C HIS A 354 -9.87 -5.67 4.30
N GLU A 355 -11.17 -5.69 4.60
CA GLU A 355 -12.07 -4.58 4.29
C GLU A 355 -11.57 -3.29 4.98
N PRO A 356 -11.38 -2.19 4.23
CA PRO A 356 -10.95 -0.93 4.81
C PRO A 356 -12.06 -0.32 5.65
N ASP A 357 -11.77 -0.05 6.92
CA ASP A 357 -12.71 0.47 7.89
C ASP A 357 -12.76 2.01 7.94
N GLY A 358 -12.26 2.66 6.88
CA GLY A 358 -12.18 4.11 6.74
C GLY A 358 -10.76 4.63 6.46
N LEU A 359 -10.56 5.93 6.70
CA LEU A 359 -9.28 6.63 6.54
C LEU A 359 -8.84 7.27 7.87
N ILE A 360 -7.54 7.30 8.10
CA ILE A 360 -6.92 8.08 9.18
C ILE A 360 -6.13 9.21 8.55
N PHE A 361 -6.43 10.44 8.94
CA PHE A 361 -5.69 11.64 8.53
C PHE A 361 -4.73 12.03 9.65
N GLN A 362 -3.44 11.84 9.37
CA GLN A 362 -2.36 12.20 10.26
C GLN A 362 -1.75 13.54 9.79
N PRO A 363 -1.73 14.58 10.64
CA PRO A 363 -1.05 15.84 10.33
C PRO A 363 0.44 15.62 10.08
N SER A 364 0.97 16.15 8.98
CA SER A 364 2.36 15.98 8.58
C SER A 364 3.35 16.74 9.46
N GLU A 365 3.00 17.94 9.89
CA GLU A 365 3.93 18.88 10.54
C GLU A 365 3.85 18.84 12.07
N LEU A 366 2.83 18.18 12.66
CA LEU A 366 2.62 18.25 14.10
C LEU A 366 3.49 17.24 14.89
N PRO A 367 3.96 17.63 16.08
CA PRO A 367 4.63 16.71 17.00
C PRO A 367 3.66 15.64 17.51
N TYR A 368 4.22 14.54 18.00
CA TYR A 368 3.48 13.48 18.66
C TYR A 368 2.97 13.99 20.02
N THR A 369 1.71 13.74 20.32
CA THR A 369 1.08 14.09 21.59
C THR A 369 0.54 12.85 22.29
N GLY A 370 0.78 12.76 23.59
CA GLY A 370 0.13 11.76 24.44
C GLY A 370 -1.34 12.13 24.69
N GLY A 371 -2.20 11.12 24.80
CA GLY A 371 -3.63 11.31 25.10
C GLY A 371 -4.48 11.64 23.85
N PRO A 372 -5.67 12.24 24.06
CA PRO A 372 -6.54 12.64 22.96
C PRO A 372 -5.87 13.72 22.09
N CYS A 373 -5.92 13.55 20.76
CA CYS A 373 -5.42 14.52 19.80
C CYS A 373 -6.54 14.92 18.83
N GLU A 374 -6.92 16.19 18.86
CA GLU A 374 -8.00 16.74 18.02
C GLU A 374 -7.62 16.86 16.54
N HIS A 375 -6.32 16.82 16.24
CA HIS A 375 -5.81 16.97 14.88
C HIS A 375 -5.72 15.65 14.10
N ILE A 376 -5.73 14.51 14.79
CA ILE A 376 -5.75 13.19 14.14
C ILE A 376 -7.21 12.84 13.85
N LEU A 377 -7.59 12.87 12.58
CA LEU A 377 -8.97 12.64 12.16
C LEU A 377 -9.15 11.21 11.70
N LYS A 378 -10.29 10.62 12.05
CA LYS A 378 -10.70 9.30 11.57
C LYS A 378 -12.00 9.47 10.82
N TRP A 379 -11.96 9.20 9.53
CA TRP A 379 -13.16 9.15 8.70
C TRP A 379 -13.59 7.70 8.54
N LYS A 380 -14.87 7.42 8.74
CA LYS A 380 -15.47 6.11 8.47
C LYS A 380 -16.70 6.30 7.59
N PRO A 381 -16.95 5.40 6.63
CA PRO A 381 -18.24 5.33 5.96
C PRO A 381 -19.38 5.25 6.99
N SER A 382 -20.48 5.94 6.74
CA SER A 382 -21.57 6.08 7.72
C SER A 382 -22.22 4.74 8.06
N GLU A 383 -22.22 3.80 7.11
CA GLU A 383 -22.67 2.42 7.25
C GLU A 383 -21.81 1.58 8.20
N LEU A 384 -20.57 2.00 8.47
CA LEU A 384 -19.64 1.32 9.38
C LEU A 384 -19.60 1.97 10.78
N ASN A 385 -20.39 3.01 11.04
CA ASN A 385 -20.46 3.64 12.36
C ASN A 385 -21.27 2.78 13.34
N SER A 386 -20.65 2.45 14.46
CA SER A 386 -21.21 1.64 15.53
C SER A 386 -20.82 2.18 16.91
N ILE A 387 -21.61 1.84 17.92
CA ILE A 387 -21.35 2.18 19.32
C ILE A 387 -21.44 0.90 20.15
N ASP A 388 -20.49 0.74 21.08
CA ASP A 388 -20.50 -0.33 22.06
C ASP A 388 -21.27 0.10 23.31
N PHE A 389 -22.37 -0.59 23.59
CA PHE A 389 -23.26 -0.34 24.71
C PHE A 389 -23.22 -1.47 25.73
N LYS A 390 -23.51 -1.15 27.00
CA LYS A 390 -23.94 -2.15 27.97
C LYS A 390 -25.44 -2.40 27.77
N LEU A 391 -25.81 -3.64 27.49
CA LEU A 391 -27.20 -4.05 27.34
C LEU A 391 -27.79 -4.44 28.70
N VAL A 392 -28.95 -3.89 29.06
CA VAL A 392 -29.73 -4.34 30.21
C VAL A 392 -31.14 -4.68 29.74
N ILE A 393 -31.55 -5.92 29.90
CA ILE A 393 -32.87 -6.40 29.49
C ILE A 393 -33.84 -6.20 30.65
N GLU A 394 -34.87 -5.40 30.41
CA GLU A 394 -35.86 -5.08 31.43
C GLU A 394 -37.28 -5.32 30.90
N LYS A 395 -38.17 -5.72 31.81
CA LYS A 395 -39.59 -5.85 31.55
C LYS A 395 -40.27 -4.57 32.02
N GLU A 396 -40.72 -3.77 31.07
CA GLU A 396 -41.48 -2.56 31.36
C GLU A 396 -42.92 -2.97 31.67
N SER A 397 -43.36 -2.71 32.91
CA SER A 397 -44.71 -2.97 33.39
C SER A 397 -45.18 -1.80 34.25
N GLY A 398 -46.46 -1.43 34.12
CA GLY A 398 -47.07 -0.36 34.89
C GLY A 398 -48.58 -0.35 34.68
N GLU A 399 -49.29 0.42 35.52
CA GLU A 399 -50.75 0.55 35.42
C GLU A 399 -51.13 1.22 34.09
N GLY A 400 -51.92 0.53 33.26
CA GLY A 400 -52.27 0.99 31.91
C GLY A 400 -51.22 0.76 30.80
N ILE A 401 -50.08 0.14 31.10
CA ILE A 401 -49.01 -0.14 30.13
C ILE A 401 -49.01 -1.63 29.75
N VAL A 402 -49.10 -1.93 28.45
CA VAL A 402 -48.92 -3.31 27.96
C VAL A 402 -47.51 -3.77 28.29
N THR A 403 -47.41 -4.85 29.06
CA THR A 403 -46.12 -5.35 29.53
C THR A 403 -45.23 -5.73 28.35
N LYS A 404 -44.08 -5.07 28.22
CA LYS A 404 -43.14 -5.27 27.11
C LYS A 404 -41.74 -5.51 27.64
N THR A 405 -41.06 -6.52 27.08
CA THR A 405 -39.63 -6.72 27.35
C THR A 405 -38.83 -5.95 26.31
N GLN A 406 -37.80 -5.21 26.73
CA GLN A 406 -36.91 -4.48 25.84
C GLN A 406 -35.47 -4.50 26.34
N GLY A 407 -34.52 -4.29 25.43
CA GLY A 407 -33.12 -4.09 25.76
C GLY A 407 -32.82 -2.60 25.90
N ASN A 408 -32.45 -2.13 27.09
CA ASN A 408 -32.00 -0.77 27.34
C ASN A 408 -30.48 -0.68 27.11
N LEU A 409 -30.05 0.36 26.39
CA LEU A 409 -28.65 0.59 26.02
C LEU A 409 -28.03 1.69 26.87
N TYR A 410 -26.89 1.40 27.50
CA TYR A 410 -26.16 2.33 28.37
C TYR A 410 -24.72 2.56 27.90
N VAL A 411 -24.21 3.75 28.17
CA VAL A 411 -22.85 4.19 27.84
C VAL A 411 -22.06 4.52 29.11
N GLY A 412 -20.73 4.47 29.03
CA GLY A 412 -19.86 4.73 30.16
C GLY A 412 -19.95 6.19 30.63
N GLY A 413 -20.00 6.39 31.94
CA GLY A 413 -20.10 7.74 32.54
C GLY A 413 -21.52 8.32 32.59
N SER A 414 -22.55 7.55 32.21
CA SER A 414 -23.95 7.95 32.36
C SER A 414 -24.82 6.77 32.78
N ASN A 415 -25.68 6.98 33.77
CA ASN A 415 -26.71 6.02 34.18
C ASN A 415 -28.05 6.23 33.45
N ILE A 416 -28.08 7.19 32.52
CA ILE A 416 -29.27 7.49 31.71
C ILE A 416 -29.28 6.55 30.51
N ARG A 417 -30.45 5.97 30.23
CA ARG A 417 -30.67 5.15 29.02
C ARG A 417 -30.36 5.98 27.77
N PHE A 418 -29.42 5.49 26.96
CA PHE A 418 -29.01 6.15 25.72
C PHE A 418 -29.92 5.79 24.53
N GLY A 419 -30.45 4.57 24.53
CA GLY A 419 -31.34 4.06 23.49
C GLY A 419 -31.99 2.74 23.90
N CYS A 420 -32.77 2.15 23.00
CA CYS A 420 -33.40 0.85 23.21
C CYS A 420 -33.27 -0.05 21.97
N LEU A 421 -33.33 -1.36 22.23
CA LEU A 421 -33.42 -2.44 21.25
C LEU A 421 -34.72 -3.23 21.49
N PRO A 422 -35.46 -3.59 20.42
CA PRO A 422 -36.55 -4.55 20.52
C PRO A 422 -36.03 -5.89 21.06
N TYR A 423 -36.75 -6.47 22.03
CA TYR A 423 -36.41 -7.80 22.53
C TYR A 423 -36.69 -8.88 21.48
N ASN A 424 -35.73 -9.77 21.26
CA ASN A 424 -35.82 -10.88 20.33
C ASN A 424 -34.92 -12.04 20.81
N LYS A 425 -34.91 -13.15 20.05
CA LYS A 425 -34.11 -14.34 20.39
C LYS A 425 -32.59 -14.11 20.33
N THR A 426 -32.10 -13.12 19.58
CA THR A 426 -30.65 -12.89 19.43
C THR A 426 -30.05 -12.17 20.62
N ILE A 427 -30.80 -11.28 21.29
CA ILE A 427 -30.30 -10.54 22.45
C ILE A 427 -30.64 -11.18 23.81
N LYS A 428 -31.45 -12.25 23.82
CA LYS A 428 -32.02 -12.84 25.06
C LYS A 428 -30.96 -13.21 26.12
N ASP A 429 -29.81 -13.72 25.68
CA ASP A 429 -28.72 -14.22 26.56
C ASP A 429 -27.59 -13.19 26.75
N LEU A 430 -27.82 -11.95 26.29
CA LEU A 430 -26.81 -10.87 26.30
C LEU A 430 -27.04 -9.86 27.43
N ASN A 431 -27.91 -10.17 28.40
CA ASN A 431 -28.17 -9.28 29.51
C ASN A 431 -26.89 -8.98 30.32
N ASN A 432 -26.67 -7.70 30.64
CA ASN A 432 -25.47 -7.14 31.27
C ASN A 432 -24.16 -7.26 30.47
N LYS A 433 -24.20 -7.71 29.22
CA LYS A 433 -23.01 -7.79 28.36
C LYS A 433 -22.76 -6.52 27.56
N ILE A 434 -21.54 -6.37 27.04
CA ILE A 434 -21.18 -5.32 26.09
C ILE A 434 -21.51 -5.80 24.68
N ILE A 435 -22.28 -5.00 23.95
CA ILE A 435 -22.72 -5.29 22.59
C ILE A 435 -22.39 -4.13 21.66
N GLU A 436 -22.07 -4.43 20.42
CA GLU A 436 -21.89 -3.44 19.36
C GLU A 436 -23.21 -3.26 18.61
N CYS A 437 -23.65 -2.01 18.46
CA CYS A 437 -24.86 -1.67 17.73
C CYS A 437 -24.58 -0.61 16.67
N LYS A 438 -25.30 -0.67 15.55
CA LYS A 438 -25.34 0.39 14.54
C LYS A 438 -26.70 1.07 14.53
N LEU A 439 -26.74 2.32 14.07
CA LEU A 439 -28.00 3.03 13.85
C LEU A 439 -28.46 2.79 12.42
N TYR A 440 -29.67 2.27 12.24
CA TYR A 440 -30.29 2.05 10.94
C TYR A 440 -31.71 2.59 10.97
N ASN A 441 -32.05 3.50 10.04
CA ASN A 441 -33.36 4.18 9.99
C ASN A 441 -33.80 4.77 11.34
N GLY A 442 -32.86 5.37 12.09
CA GLY A 442 -33.12 5.98 13.39
C GLY A 442 -33.30 5.00 14.57
N GLN A 443 -33.14 3.70 14.35
CA GLN A 443 -33.23 2.67 15.38
C GLN A 443 -31.89 1.96 15.57
N TRP A 444 -31.57 1.62 16.82
CA TRP A 444 -30.41 0.80 17.11
C TRP A 444 -30.66 -0.65 16.65
N VAL A 445 -29.64 -1.25 16.03
CA VAL A 445 -29.65 -2.64 15.58
C VAL A 445 -28.42 -3.34 16.14
N PHE A 446 -28.64 -4.49 16.77
CA PHE A 446 -27.58 -5.34 17.29
C PHE A 446 -26.69 -5.85 16.16
N MET A 447 -25.37 -5.76 16.34
CA MET A 447 -24.39 -6.35 15.42
C MET A 447 -23.76 -7.61 16.02
N ARG A 448 -23.09 -7.48 17.17
CA ARG A 448 -22.37 -8.58 17.81
C ARG A 448 -22.12 -8.33 19.30
N GLU A 449 -21.78 -9.39 20.03
CA GLU A 449 -21.22 -9.30 21.38
C GLU A 449 -19.75 -8.85 21.34
N ARG A 450 -19.34 -8.00 22.27
CA ARG A 450 -17.96 -7.49 22.42
C ARG A 450 -17.27 -8.16 23.61
N THR A 451 -16.89 -9.42 23.43
CA THR A 451 -16.13 -10.16 24.46
C THR A 451 -14.74 -9.60 24.69
N ASP A 452 -14.21 -8.81 23.74
CA ASP A 452 -12.94 -8.10 23.83
C ASP A 452 -13.01 -6.80 24.65
N LYS A 453 -14.18 -6.42 25.17
CA LYS A 453 -14.38 -5.17 25.90
C LYS A 453 -14.96 -5.38 27.30
N SER A 454 -14.28 -4.81 28.28
CA SER A 454 -14.76 -4.77 29.67
C SER A 454 -15.78 -3.65 29.91
N PHE A 455 -15.76 -2.59 29.10
CA PHE A 455 -16.58 -1.38 29.32
C PHE A 455 -17.23 -0.90 28.02
N PRO A 456 -18.44 -0.29 28.08
CA PRO A 456 -19.06 0.37 26.93
C PRO A 456 -18.28 1.63 26.54
N ASN A 457 -18.56 2.19 25.37
CA ASN A 457 -18.00 3.49 25.00
C ASN A 457 -18.43 4.58 26.00
N SER A 458 -17.56 5.57 26.21
CA SER A 458 -17.91 6.73 27.04
C SER A 458 -19.05 7.54 26.41
N TYR A 459 -19.80 8.29 27.23
CA TYR A 459 -20.86 9.17 26.76
C TYR A 459 -20.38 10.14 25.67
N THR A 460 -19.19 10.72 25.86
CA THR A 460 -18.60 11.66 24.87
C THR A 460 -18.32 10.98 23.53
N THR A 461 -17.76 9.76 23.56
CA THR A 461 -17.53 8.96 22.35
C THR A 461 -18.84 8.59 21.66
N ALA A 462 -19.85 8.16 22.43
CA ALA A 462 -21.13 7.77 21.88
C ALA A 462 -21.88 8.94 21.24
N MET A 463 -21.83 10.13 21.86
CA MET A 463 -22.38 11.35 21.27
C MET A 463 -21.64 11.76 19.99
N ALA A 464 -20.30 11.70 19.97
CA ALA A 464 -19.52 12.01 18.76
C ALA A 464 -19.86 11.07 17.58
N VAL A 465 -20.04 9.77 17.85
CA VAL A 465 -20.46 8.80 16.82
C VAL A 465 -21.90 9.10 16.38
N LYS A 466 -22.81 9.39 17.32
CA LYS A 466 -24.19 9.76 16.99
C LYS A 466 -24.26 11.00 16.10
N GLU A 467 -23.46 12.04 16.40
CA GLU A 467 -23.36 13.24 15.57
C GLU A 467 -22.81 12.91 14.17
N SER A 468 -21.80 12.04 14.07
CA SER A 468 -21.26 11.59 12.77
C SER A 468 -22.27 10.76 11.96
N ILE A 469 -23.23 10.11 12.61
CA ILE A 469 -24.32 9.40 11.93
C ILE A 469 -25.40 10.39 11.45
N LEU A 470 -25.74 11.40 12.27
CA LEU A 470 -26.76 12.40 11.94
C LEU A 470 -26.28 13.39 10.87
N ASN A 471 -25.00 13.75 10.92
CA ASN A 471 -24.35 14.71 10.03
C ASN A 471 -23.16 14.02 9.31
N PRO A 472 -23.41 13.03 8.44
CA PRO A 472 -22.36 12.22 7.86
C PRO A 472 -21.52 13.03 6.88
N VAL A 473 -20.21 12.99 7.07
CA VAL A 473 -19.24 13.34 6.03
C VAL A 473 -19.24 12.18 5.04
N THR A 474 -20.04 12.27 3.96
CA THR A 474 -20.10 11.19 2.96
C THR A 474 -18.78 11.04 2.22
N LYS A 475 -18.59 9.88 1.56
CA LYS A 475 -17.42 9.63 0.72
C LYS A 475 -17.29 10.71 -0.36
N GLU A 476 -18.39 11.04 -1.03
CA GLU A 476 -18.43 12.04 -2.10
C GLU A 476 -18.06 13.42 -1.55
N TYR A 477 -18.66 13.83 -0.44
CA TYR A 477 -18.38 15.11 0.19
C TYR A 477 -16.91 15.24 0.61
N LEU A 478 -16.34 14.19 1.22
CA LEU A 478 -14.94 14.14 1.62
C LEU A 478 -14.01 14.33 0.40
N LEU A 479 -14.25 13.57 -0.66
CA LEU A 479 -13.43 13.60 -1.86
C LEU A 479 -13.52 14.94 -2.58
N ASP A 480 -14.73 15.51 -2.69
CA ASP A 480 -14.95 16.84 -3.25
C ASP A 480 -14.29 17.94 -2.41
N TYR A 481 -14.34 17.84 -1.08
CA TYR A 481 -13.68 18.77 -0.17
C TYR A 481 -12.15 18.75 -0.36
N ILE A 482 -11.54 17.55 -0.39
CA ILE A 482 -10.11 17.37 -0.62
C ILE A 482 -9.72 17.96 -1.98
N LYS A 483 -10.48 17.63 -3.02
CA LYS A 483 -10.27 18.14 -4.38
C LYS A 483 -10.33 19.66 -4.40
N TYR A 484 -11.38 20.28 -3.85
CA TYR A 484 -11.55 21.72 -3.78
C TYR A 484 -10.40 22.43 -3.04
N LYS A 485 -10.02 21.92 -1.86
CA LYS A 485 -8.92 22.51 -1.07
C LYS A 485 -7.55 22.32 -1.73
N SER A 486 -7.35 21.24 -2.48
CA SER A 486 -6.11 20.99 -3.21
C SER A 486 -5.86 22.03 -4.32
N TYR A 487 -6.91 22.54 -4.99
CA TYR A 487 -6.78 23.61 -5.99
C TYR A 487 -6.38 24.96 -5.37
N GLY A 488 -6.78 25.23 -4.12
CA GLY A 488 -6.49 26.49 -3.42
C GLY A 488 -5.08 26.59 -2.80
N GLN A 489 -4.32 25.51 -2.73
CA GLN A 489 -2.96 25.49 -2.17
C GLN A 489 -1.84 25.58 -3.20
N SER A 490 -2.15 25.55 -4.50
CA SER A 490 -1.20 25.61 -5.62
C SER A 490 -0.24 26.81 -5.56
N ASP A 491 -0.62 27.89 -4.88
CA ASP A 491 0.12 29.16 -4.86
C ASP A 491 0.98 29.42 -3.61
N ARG A 492 0.91 28.61 -2.54
CA ARG A 492 1.59 28.94 -1.26
C ARG A 492 2.92 28.21 -0.99
N HIS A 493 3.20 27.10 -1.68
CA HIS A 493 4.45 26.35 -1.47
C HIS A 493 5.49 26.47 -2.59
N GLN A 494 5.27 27.33 -3.60
CA GLN A 494 6.30 27.64 -4.61
C GLN A 494 7.24 28.79 -4.23
N SER A 495 7.03 29.49 -3.11
CA SER A 495 7.83 30.64 -2.70
C SER A 495 8.53 30.41 -1.37
N LYS A 496 9.64 29.68 -1.39
CA LYS A 496 10.84 29.86 -0.54
C LYS A 496 11.87 28.79 -0.89
N ARG A 497 12.65 29.04 -1.95
CA ARG A 497 14.00 28.47 -2.05
C ARG A 497 14.87 29.18 -1.00
N PRO A 498 15.55 28.46 -0.10
CA PRO A 498 16.62 29.06 0.69
C PRO A 498 17.70 29.55 -0.28
N ARG A 499 18.06 30.82 -0.21
CA ARG A 499 19.34 31.29 -0.76
C ARG A 499 20.42 30.70 0.15
N LEU A 500 21.25 29.85 -0.43
CA LEU A 500 22.54 29.50 0.15
C LEU A 500 23.48 30.65 -0.16
N GLU A 501 23.85 31.41 0.86
CA GLU A 501 25.19 32.02 0.97
C GLU A 501 26.11 31.01 1.67
#